data_AF-A0A2E8DR98-F1
#
_entry.id   AF-A0A2E8DR98-F1
#
_cell.length_a   1.000
_cell.length_b   1.000
_cell.length_c   1.000
_cell.angle_alpha   90.00
_cell.angle_beta   90.00
_cell.angle_gamma   90.00
#
_symmetry.space_group_name_H-M   'P 1'
#
loop_
_entity.id
_entity.type
_entity.pdbx_description
1 polymer ?
#
loop_
_entity_poly.entity_id
_entity_poly.type
_entity_poly.pdbx_seq_one_letter_code
_entity_poly.pdbx_strand_id
1 'polypeptide(L)'
;MIIKKEMLIVPNMKIPFVDIRDVAKMHVSALKVGDAVGKRFLITNEPAWMINFCNQVRDLGYEAPNKVAPNFMMKLISLVDSSMKPTIPMLGHDYFLNTYQAREILDFRF
;
A
#
# COMPACT_ATOMS: atom_id res chain seq x y z
N MET A 1 -10.81 -7.58 6.94
CA MET A 1 -9.47 -8.16 7.12
C MET A 1 -8.68 -7.61 8.31
N ILE A 2 -8.01 -6.43 8.22
CA ILE A 2 -7.13 -5.95 9.31
C ILE A 2 -7.93 -5.45 10.53
N ILE A 3 -8.88 -4.54 10.34
CA ILE A 3 -9.70 -3.94 11.42
C ILE A 3 -10.65 -4.98 12.08
N LYS A 4 -10.99 -6.04 11.35
CA LYS A 4 -11.77 -7.18 11.87
C LYS A 4 -10.89 -8.29 12.47
N LYS A 5 -9.56 -8.12 12.48
CA LYS A 5 -8.57 -9.11 12.95
C LYS A 5 -8.76 -10.52 12.34
N GLU A 6 -9.19 -10.58 11.08
CA GLU A 6 -9.31 -11.86 10.35
C GLU A 6 -7.93 -12.46 10.04
N MET A 7 -6.90 -11.61 9.99
CA MET A 7 -5.51 -12.05 10.00
C MET A 7 -4.94 -11.96 11.41
N LEU A 8 -4.19 -12.97 11.84
CA LEU A 8 -3.52 -12.97 13.13
C LEU A 8 -2.10 -12.37 13.06
N ILE A 9 -1.46 -12.49 11.91
CA ILE A 9 -0.11 -12.00 11.62
C ILE A 9 -0.09 -11.32 10.25
N VAL A 10 0.80 -10.35 10.07
CA VAL A 10 0.98 -9.65 8.78
C VAL A 10 2.28 -10.07 8.09
N PRO A 11 2.33 -10.14 6.75
CA PRO A 11 3.58 -10.33 6.05
C PRO A 11 4.55 -9.16 6.31
N ASN A 12 5.84 -9.44 6.28
CA ASN A 12 6.88 -8.42 6.31
C ASN A 12 6.92 -7.68 4.96
N MET A 13 6.09 -6.67 4.78
CA MET A 13 5.92 -5.99 3.48
C MET A 13 5.65 -4.50 3.65
N LYS A 14 6.21 -3.69 2.75
CA LYS A 14 5.80 -2.30 2.55
C LYS A 14 4.61 -2.22 1.61
N ILE A 15 3.60 -1.43 1.98
CA ILE A 15 2.37 -1.23 1.22
C ILE A 15 2.22 0.28 0.95
N PRO A 16 1.92 0.67 -0.31
CA PRO A 16 1.56 2.04 -0.62
C PRO A 16 0.12 2.30 -0.19
N PHE A 17 -0.11 3.43 0.47
CA PHE A 17 -1.44 3.86 0.87
C PHE A 17 -1.80 5.18 0.18
N VAL A 18 -3.10 5.38 -0.04
CA VAL A 18 -3.63 6.62 -0.62
C VAL A 18 -5.07 6.80 -0.15
N ASP A 19 -5.46 8.05 0.12
CA ASP A 19 -6.85 8.37 0.37
C ASP A 19 -7.64 8.32 -0.95
N ILE A 20 -8.79 7.64 -0.93
CA ILE A 20 -9.67 7.51 -2.09
C ILE A 20 -10.14 8.88 -2.62
N ARG A 21 -10.26 9.88 -1.74
CA ARG A 21 -10.67 11.25 -2.10
C ARG A 21 -9.61 11.92 -2.95
N ASP A 22 -8.34 11.68 -2.65
CA ASP A 22 -7.25 12.25 -3.45
C ASP A 22 -7.13 11.54 -4.79
N VAL A 23 -7.35 10.23 -4.84
CA VAL A 23 -7.47 9.51 -6.12
C VAL A 23 -8.60 10.08 -6.97
N ALA A 24 -9.77 10.35 -6.40
CA ALA A 24 -10.89 10.94 -7.13
C ALA A 24 -10.57 12.35 -7.65
N LYS A 25 -9.96 13.21 -6.82
CA LYS A 25 -9.49 14.54 -7.25
C LYS A 25 -8.49 14.43 -8.41
N MET A 26 -7.56 13.48 -8.34
CA MET A 26 -6.54 13.30 -9.39
C MET A 26 -7.14 12.83 -10.72
N HIS A 27 -8.18 11.98 -10.68
CA HIS A 27 -8.93 11.62 -11.89
C HIS A 27 -9.59 12.85 -12.53
N VAL A 28 -10.24 13.70 -11.74
CA VAL A 28 -10.86 14.94 -12.23
C VAL A 28 -9.81 15.93 -12.76
N SER A 29 -8.68 16.05 -12.08
CA SER A 29 -7.54 16.90 -12.50
C SER A 29 -6.99 16.45 -13.86
N ALA A 30 -6.81 15.15 -14.05
CA ALA A 30 -6.29 14.58 -15.29
C ALA A 30 -7.20 14.83 -16.52
N LEU A 31 -8.51 15.00 -16.31
CA LEU A 31 -9.44 15.36 -17.40
C LEU A 31 -9.35 16.84 -17.81
N LYS A 32 -8.79 17.70 -16.95
CA LYS A 32 -8.74 19.16 -17.13
C LYS A 32 -7.39 19.65 -17.64
N VAL A 33 -6.31 18.93 -17.35
CA VAL A 33 -4.94 19.33 -17.68
C VAL A 33 -4.51 18.63 -18.98
N GLY A 34 -4.29 19.40 -20.05
CA GLY A 34 -3.84 18.86 -21.34
C GLY A 34 -2.52 18.08 -21.26
N ASP A 35 -1.61 18.51 -20.37
CA ASP A 35 -0.33 17.84 -20.13
C ASP A 35 -0.46 16.45 -19.50
N ALA A 36 -1.65 16.03 -19.08
CA ALA A 36 -1.91 14.68 -18.57
C ALA A 36 -2.09 13.65 -19.70
N VAL A 37 -2.35 14.07 -20.94
CA VAL A 37 -2.60 13.17 -22.07
C VAL A 37 -1.39 12.28 -22.34
N GLY A 38 -1.64 10.96 -22.43
CA GLY A 38 -0.60 9.96 -22.69
C GLY A 38 0.31 9.62 -21.52
N LYS A 39 0.09 10.22 -20.33
CA LYS A 39 0.93 10.01 -19.14
C LYS A 39 0.33 8.97 -18.19
N ARG A 40 1.20 8.36 -17.38
CA ARG A 40 0.82 7.43 -16.30
C ARG A 40 1.24 8.03 -14.97
N PHE A 41 0.32 8.04 -14.02
CA PHE A 41 0.51 8.68 -12.73
C PHE A 41 0.46 7.65 -11.60
N LEU A 42 1.42 7.74 -10.68
CA LEU A 42 1.39 7.04 -9.40
C LEU A 42 0.80 8.01 -8.37
N ILE A 43 -0.39 7.69 -7.86
CA ILE A 43 -1.05 8.46 -6.80
C ILE A 43 -0.97 7.65 -5.50
N THR A 44 -0.02 7.99 -4.64
CA THR A 44 0.17 7.34 -3.36
C THR A 44 1.09 8.14 -2.45
N ASN A 45 0.89 7.97 -1.15
CA ASN A 45 1.79 8.45 -0.11
C ASN A 45 3.02 7.55 -0.02
N GLU A 46 3.96 7.89 0.85
CA GLU A 46 5.14 7.05 1.07
C GLU A 46 4.75 5.64 1.53
N PRO A 47 5.30 4.57 0.90
CA PRO A 47 5.02 3.21 1.32
C PRO A 47 5.43 2.97 2.78
N ALA A 48 4.52 2.43 3.57
CA ALA A 48 4.74 2.11 4.97
C ALA A 48 4.80 0.60 5.18
N TRP A 49 5.55 0.15 6.17
CA TRP A 49 5.51 -1.23 6.62
C TRP A 49 4.09 -1.56 7.11
N MET A 50 3.56 -2.72 6.70
CA MET A 50 2.21 -3.14 7.06
C MET A 50 1.98 -3.19 8.58
N ILE A 51 3.02 -3.51 9.36
CA ILE A 51 2.97 -3.47 10.82
C ILE A 51 2.74 -2.06 11.36
N ASN A 52 3.31 -1.02 10.73
CA ASN A 52 3.12 0.37 11.15
C ASN A 52 1.67 0.80 10.98
N PHE A 53 1.02 0.38 9.89
CA PHE A 53 -0.42 0.58 9.71
C PHE A 53 -1.24 -0.12 10.81
N CYS A 54 -0.89 -1.36 11.15
CA CYS A 54 -1.57 -2.08 12.22
C CYS A 54 -1.37 -1.41 13.60
N ASN A 55 -0.19 -0.81 13.84
CA ASN A 55 0.07 -0.03 15.05
C ASN A 55 -0.89 1.18 15.11
N GLN A 56 -0.98 1.96 14.04
CA GLN A 56 -1.89 3.11 13.98
C GLN A 56 -3.35 2.71 14.21
N VAL A 57 -3.80 1.58 13.63
CA VAL A 57 -5.17 1.07 13.86
C VAL A 57 -5.40 0.72 15.34
N ARG A 58 -4.39 0.19 16.04
CA ARG A 58 -4.49 -0.08 17.49
C ARG A 58 -4.47 1.20 18.32
N ASP A 59 -3.69 2.20 17.92
CA ASP A 59 -3.65 3.49 18.61
C ASP A 59 -5.01 4.21 18.56
N LEU A 60 -5.80 3.93 17.53
CA LEU A 60 -7.19 4.37 17.40
C LEU A 60 -8.21 3.54 18.22
N GLY A 61 -7.74 2.54 18.97
CA GLY A 61 -8.58 1.70 19.85
C GLY A 61 -9.18 0.46 19.19
N TYR A 62 -8.79 0.12 17.96
CA TYR A 62 -9.27 -1.08 17.27
C TYR A 62 -8.34 -2.28 17.48
N GLU A 63 -8.87 -3.49 17.27
CA GLU A 63 -8.02 -4.68 17.22
C GLU A 63 -7.34 -4.83 15.86
N ALA A 64 -6.03 -5.01 15.85
CA ALA A 64 -5.25 -5.30 14.64
C ALA A 64 -4.04 -6.21 14.95
N PRO A 65 -3.50 -6.92 13.94
CA PRO A 65 -2.33 -7.79 14.10
C PRO A 65 -1.12 -7.07 14.69
N ASN A 66 -0.42 -7.69 15.63
CA ASN A 66 0.75 -7.11 16.30
C ASN A 66 2.06 -7.88 16.03
N LYS A 67 2.02 -8.88 15.14
CA LYS A 67 3.16 -9.74 14.81
C LYS A 67 3.38 -9.78 13.30
N VAL A 68 4.65 -9.84 12.92
CA VAL A 68 5.10 -9.98 11.54
C VAL A 68 5.48 -11.45 11.29
N ALA A 69 4.99 -12.01 10.19
CA ALA A 69 5.34 -13.36 9.75
C ALA A 69 6.77 -13.39 9.18
N PRO A 70 7.61 -14.37 9.58
CA PRO A 70 8.91 -14.57 8.94
C PRO A 70 8.77 -14.87 7.44
N ASN A 71 9.68 -14.33 6.62
CA ASN A 71 9.59 -14.45 5.16
C ASN A 71 9.58 -15.91 4.67
N PHE A 72 10.35 -16.80 5.31
CA PHE A 72 10.39 -18.22 4.92
C PHE A 72 9.05 -18.91 5.15
N MET A 73 8.32 -18.54 6.21
CA MET A 73 7.02 -19.11 6.53
C MET A 73 6.00 -18.74 5.46
N MET A 74 6.02 -17.50 4.98
CA MET A 74 5.19 -17.06 3.85
C MET A 74 5.50 -17.84 2.57
N LYS A 75 6.79 -18.12 2.29
CA LYS A 75 7.19 -18.95 1.15
C LYS A 75 6.62 -20.37 1.24
N LEU A 76 6.69 -21.01 2.41
CA LEU A 76 6.11 -22.34 2.61
C LEU A 76 4.60 -22.34 2.42
N ILE A 77 3.89 -21.35 2.98
CA ILE A 77 2.44 -21.20 2.79
C ILE A 77 2.09 -21.05 1.31
N SER A 78 2.89 -20.30 0.54
CA SER A 78 2.64 -20.11 -0.91
C SER A 78 2.73 -21.37 -1.77
N LEU A 79 3.31 -22.46 -1.24
CA LEU A 79 3.32 -23.76 -1.90
C LEU A 79 1.96 -24.47 -1.78
N VAL A 80 1.23 -24.21 -0.69
CA VAL A 80 -0.10 -24.78 -0.42
C VAL A 80 -1.20 -23.87 -0.94
N ASP A 81 -1.05 -22.56 -0.73
CA ASP A 81 -1.99 -21.53 -1.18
C ASP A 81 -1.35 -20.67 -2.28
N SER A 82 -1.75 -20.93 -3.52
CA SER A 82 -1.24 -20.21 -4.69
C SER A 82 -1.61 -18.73 -4.70
N SER A 83 -2.63 -18.30 -3.94
CA SER A 83 -3.03 -16.90 -3.85
C SER A 83 -1.97 -16.01 -3.18
N MET A 84 -1.06 -16.61 -2.41
CA MET A 84 0.03 -15.91 -1.71
C MET A 84 1.27 -15.70 -2.57
N LYS A 85 1.39 -16.38 -3.73
CA LYS A 85 2.55 -16.28 -4.61
C LYS A 85 2.90 -14.85 -5.04
N PRO A 86 1.95 -13.96 -5.38
CA PRO A 86 2.25 -12.58 -5.76
C PRO A 86 2.92 -11.77 -4.64
N THR A 87 2.72 -12.14 -3.38
CA THR A 87 3.29 -11.45 -2.22
C THR A 87 4.76 -11.81 -2.00
N ILE A 88 5.20 -12.99 -2.44
CA ILE A 88 6.55 -13.52 -2.16
C ILE A 88 7.68 -12.60 -2.62
N PRO A 89 7.64 -12.03 -3.85
CA PRO A 89 8.70 -11.12 -4.31
C PRO A 89 8.77 -9.81 -3.51
N MET A 90 7.69 -9.43 -2.82
CA MET A 90 7.60 -8.17 -2.07
C MET A 90 8.09 -8.29 -0.62
N LEU A 91 8.31 -9.52 -0.13
CA LEU A 91 8.65 -9.77 1.27
C LEU A 91 10.03 -9.18 1.63
N GLY A 92 10.06 -8.33 2.65
CA GLY A 92 11.27 -7.67 3.14
C GLY A 92 11.85 -6.63 2.19
N HIS A 93 11.18 -6.33 1.07
CA HIS A 93 11.68 -5.34 0.13
C HIS A 93 11.38 -3.93 0.63
N ASP A 94 12.43 -3.16 0.90
CA ASP A 94 12.32 -1.73 1.16
C ASP A 94 12.35 -0.98 -0.17
N TYR A 95 11.26 -0.30 -0.53
CA TYR A 95 11.16 0.49 -1.74
C TYR A 95 10.45 1.82 -1.45
N PHE A 96 10.67 2.78 -2.35
CA PHE A 96 9.95 4.04 -2.43
C PHE A 96 9.27 4.16 -3.79
N LEU A 97 8.24 5.00 -3.87
CA LEU A 97 7.53 5.27 -5.11
C LEU A 97 7.68 6.74 -5.48
N ASN A 98 8.08 7.00 -6.71
CA ASN A 98 8.24 8.36 -7.21
C ASN A 98 6.89 8.88 -7.73
N THR A 99 6.30 9.82 -6.99
CA THR A 99 5.03 10.49 -7.35
C THR A 99 5.23 11.89 -7.92
N TYR A 100 6.46 12.29 -8.24
CA TYR A 100 6.81 13.63 -8.75
C TYR A 100 5.90 14.09 -9.90
N GLN A 101 5.70 13.23 -10.89
CA GLN A 101 4.87 13.54 -12.06
C GLN A 101 3.42 13.90 -11.70
N ALA A 102 2.85 13.24 -10.69
CA ALA A 102 1.50 13.54 -10.22
C ALA A 102 1.45 14.85 -9.44
N ARG A 103 2.48 15.15 -8.65
CA ARG A 103 2.58 16.42 -7.89
C ARG A 103 2.71 17.62 -8.83
N GLU A 104 3.52 17.50 -9.88
CA GLU A 104 3.77 18.60 -10.80
C GLU A 104 2.62 18.85 -11.79
N ILE A 105 2.02 17.78 -12.33
CA ILE A 105 1.05 17.93 -13.43
C ILE A 105 -0.39 17.96 -12.91
N LEU A 106 -0.70 17.18 -11.87
CA LEU A 106 -2.07 17.04 -11.37
C LEU A 106 -2.31 17.80 -10.06
N ASP A 107 -1.30 18.51 -9.56
CA ASP A 107 -1.26 19.16 -8.25
C ASP A 107 -1.58 18.20 -7.09
N PHE A 108 -1.07 16.96 -7.17
CA PHE A 108 -1.21 16.00 -6.09
C PHE A 108 -0.44 16.47 -4.86
N ARG A 109 -1.13 16.64 -3.72
CA ARG A 109 -0.56 16.93 -2.40
C ARG A 109 -1.14 15.91 -1.40
N PHE A 110 -0.31 15.43 -0.49
CA PHE A 110 -0.64 14.43 0.53
C PHE A 110 -0.24 14.93 1.92
#